data_AF-A0A1H0AN67-F1
#
_entry.id   AF-A0A1H0AN67-F1
#
_cell.length_a   1.000
_cell.length_b   1.000
_cell.length_c   1.000
_cell.angle_alpha   90.00
_cell.angle_beta   90.00
_cell.angle_gamma   90.00
#
_symmetry.space_group_name_H-M   'P 1'
#
loop_
_entity.id
_entity.type
_entity.pdbx_description
1 polymer ?
#
loop_
_entity_poly.entity_id
_entity_poly.type
_entity_poly.pdbx_seq_one_letter_code
_entity_poly.pdbx_strand_id
1 'polypeptide(L)'
;MSGRRLAAVVCALALCPLGTAVASPSTVDTLFSLQAKELPADLIDAVRRDLGIDAPTYLEQAWRASGRAESPLERPLRALLPSRGVAGGMGVRLTTAARGQVGLCTLGFLAVDDLGRSTPVTAGHCAALTDAENAVLERGGVVGRFDTVRFDDLRSGGSGDDYATVRLTNPWLRPAAEVIDQRGGRVPVDGVAAPVEGMPVCKSGRTTGWTCGRVRKQRVHAVSGTTGRRIEAFAHTACSGVGDSGAPVLSGTLAVGILQGGTEGPGGRCRADSGGEDSAVAESLVHDVLPDFPGTLFVLTTTGDQDRDGKPDVDELAADPTAVRDDNGNGVAAFRDPAER
;
A
#
# COMPACT_ATOMS: atom_id res chain seq x y z
N MET A 1 41.03 64.86 20.68
CA MET A 1 39.71 64.58 21.28
C MET A 1 38.66 65.09 20.30
N SER A 2 38.27 64.25 19.35
CA SER A 2 37.49 64.65 18.16
C SER A 2 36.00 64.40 18.38
N GLY A 3 35.19 65.43 18.26
CA GLY A 3 33.74 65.39 18.40
C GLY A 3 33.03 64.74 17.22
N ARG A 4 31.84 64.20 17.49
CA ARG A 4 30.85 63.86 16.46
C ARG A 4 29.49 64.40 16.88
N ARG A 5 29.02 65.38 16.11
CA ARG A 5 27.65 65.91 16.10
C ARG A 5 26.75 64.92 15.37
N LEU A 6 25.51 64.77 15.83
CA LEU A 6 24.45 64.03 15.13
C LEU A 6 24.18 64.66 13.76
N ALA A 7 24.13 63.83 12.72
CA ALA A 7 23.58 64.17 11.42
C ALA A 7 22.49 63.15 11.07
N ALA A 8 21.27 63.63 10.90
CA ALA A 8 20.16 62.87 10.37
C ALA A 8 20.40 62.56 8.89
N VAL A 9 20.25 61.31 8.49
CA VAL A 9 20.19 60.90 7.08
C VAL A 9 18.81 60.32 6.84
N VAL A 10 17.97 61.11 6.16
CA VAL A 10 16.71 60.67 5.57
C VAL A 10 17.06 59.81 4.36
N CYS A 11 16.81 58.50 4.45
CA CYS A 11 16.97 57.60 3.31
C CYS A 11 15.74 57.71 2.43
N ALA A 12 15.89 58.33 1.26
CA ALA A 12 14.86 58.38 0.23
C ALA A 12 14.57 56.96 -0.28
N LEU A 13 13.30 56.54 -0.17
CA LEU A 13 12.77 55.33 -0.81
C LEU A 13 12.74 55.55 -2.33
N ALA A 14 13.71 54.96 -3.03
CA ALA A 14 13.63 54.82 -4.48
C ALA A 14 12.59 53.74 -4.79
N LEU A 15 11.46 54.13 -5.40
CA LEU A 15 10.52 53.21 -6.01
C LEU A 15 11.21 52.50 -7.19
N CYS A 16 11.49 51.21 -7.03
CA CYS A 16 11.70 50.32 -8.16
C CYS A 16 10.32 49.95 -8.72
N PRO A 17 10.06 50.03 -10.04
CA PRO A 17 8.81 49.54 -10.59
C PRO A 17 8.76 48.03 -10.40
N LEU A 18 7.74 47.56 -9.69
CA LEU A 18 7.35 46.16 -9.66
C LEU A 18 7.08 45.73 -11.10
N GLY A 19 8.02 44.98 -11.69
CA GLY A 19 7.72 44.22 -12.89
C GLY A 19 6.54 43.30 -12.56
N THR A 20 5.45 43.41 -13.32
CA THR A 20 4.36 42.46 -13.30
C THR A 20 4.94 41.09 -13.63
N ALA A 21 5.08 40.22 -12.62
CA ALA A 21 5.29 38.80 -12.86
C ALA A 21 4.04 38.30 -13.60
N VAL A 22 4.16 38.09 -14.92
CA VAL A 22 3.14 37.38 -15.67
C VAL A 22 3.13 35.97 -15.11
N ALA A 23 2.09 35.63 -14.36
CA ALA A 23 1.88 34.26 -13.90
C ALA A 23 1.89 33.36 -15.14
N SER A 24 2.80 32.39 -15.18
CA SER A 24 2.72 31.34 -16.19
C SER A 24 1.37 30.63 -16.00
N PRO A 25 0.62 30.33 -17.07
CA PRO A 25 -0.66 29.62 -16.93
C PRO A 25 -0.40 28.33 -16.17
N SER A 26 -1.30 28.00 -15.24
CA SER A 26 -1.16 26.75 -14.51
C SER A 26 -1.18 25.59 -15.50
N THR A 27 -0.53 24.48 -15.15
CA THR A 27 -0.49 23.29 -16.01
C THR A 27 -1.92 22.87 -16.41
N VAL A 28 -2.87 23.01 -15.48
CA VAL A 28 -4.30 22.72 -15.63
C VAL A 28 -4.97 23.60 -16.69
N ASP A 29 -4.69 24.92 -16.72
CA ASP A 29 -5.25 25.86 -17.71
C ASP A 29 -4.79 25.52 -19.14
N THR A 30 -3.54 25.09 -19.27
CA THR A 30 -2.95 24.71 -20.56
C THR A 30 -3.64 23.48 -21.15
N LEU A 31 -4.22 22.62 -20.32
CA LEU A 31 -4.75 21.32 -20.72
C LEU A 31 -6.21 21.35 -21.10
N PHE A 32 -7.04 22.09 -20.36
CA PHE A 32 -8.41 22.36 -20.81
C PHE A 32 -8.39 23.14 -22.14
N SER A 33 -7.36 23.97 -22.34
CA SER A 33 -7.11 24.64 -23.62
C SER A 33 -6.71 23.69 -24.76
N LEU A 34 -6.08 22.55 -24.47
CA LEU A 34 -5.77 21.53 -25.47
C LEU A 34 -6.99 20.64 -25.76
N GLN A 35 -7.70 20.18 -24.73
CA GLN A 35 -8.94 19.39 -24.91
C GLN A 35 -10.02 20.19 -25.64
N ALA A 36 -10.12 21.50 -25.38
CA ALA A 36 -11.05 22.36 -26.08
C ALA A 36 -10.83 22.38 -27.61
N LYS A 37 -9.61 22.10 -28.10
CA LYS A 37 -9.31 22.01 -29.54
C LYS A 37 -9.85 20.74 -30.19
N GLU A 38 -10.16 19.72 -29.40
CA GLU A 38 -10.69 18.43 -29.88
C GLU A 38 -12.22 18.38 -29.82
N LEU A 39 -12.88 19.40 -29.23
CA LEU A 39 -14.32 19.44 -29.16
C LEU A 39 -14.93 19.66 -30.55
N PRO A 40 -16.08 19.01 -30.85
CA PRO A 40 -16.86 19.30 -32.05
C PRO A 40 -17.20 20.79 -32.15
N ALA A 41 -17.10 21.35 -33.36
CA ALA A 41 -17.30 22.78 -33.58
C ALA A 41 -18.72 23.26 -33.17
N ASP A 42 -19.72 22.44 -33.42
CA ASP A 42 -21.12 22.67 -33.03
C ASP A 42 -21.29 22.73 -31.51
N LEU A 43 -20.54 21.93 -30.75
CA LEU A 43 -20.53 21.99 -29.30
C LEU A 43 -19.84 23.26 -28.79
N ILE A 44 -18.71 23.66 -29.39
CA ILE A 44 -18.01 24.92 -29.04
C ILE A 44 -18.94 26.11 -29.26
N ASP A 45 -19.65 26.13 -30.39
CA ASP A 45 -20.60 27.18 -30.74
C ASP A 45 -21.80 27.20 -29.78
N ALA A 46 -22.35 26.03 -29.44
CA ALA A 46 -23.45 25.90 -28.50
C ALA A 46 -23.05 26.38 -27.09
N VAL A 47 -21.88 25.99 -26.60
CA VAL A 47 -21.35 26.42 -25.29
C VAL A 47 -21.20 27.93 -25.24
N ARG A 48 -20.63 28.54 -26.29
CA ARG A 48 -20.48 29.99 -26.35
C ARG A 48 -21.82 30.71 -26.41
N ARG A 49 -22.76 30.23 -27.24
CA ARG A 49 -24.07 30.84 -27.44
C ARG A 49 -24.95 30.73 -26.20
N ASP A 50 -25.02 29.56 -25.60
CA ASP A 50 -26.01 29.22 -24.58
C ASP A 50 -25.51 29.48 -23.16
N LEU A 51 -24.21 29.31 -22.92
CA LEU A 51 -23.61 29.45 -21.58
C LEU A 51 -22.74 30.70 -21.45
N GLY A 52 -22.39 31.37 -22.55
CA GLY A 52 -21.59 32.60 -22.53
C GLY A 52 -20.14 32.42 -22.04
N ILE A 53 -19.66 31.18 -21.97
CA ILE A 53 -18.29 30.83 -21.56
C ILE A 53 -17.53 30.21 -22.73
N ASP A 54 -16.20 30.19 -22.64
CA ASP A 54 -15.38 29.49 -23.64
C ASP A 54 -15.27 27.98 -23.35
N ALA A 55 -14.86 27.24 -24.37
CA ALA A 55 -14.76 25.79 -24.31
C ALA A 55 -13.84 25.27 -23.17
N PRO A 56 -12.67 25.86 -22.90
CA PRO A 56 -11.85 25.48 -21.75
C PRO A 56 -12.56 25.67 -20.41
N THR A 57 -13.22 26.82 -20.21
CA THR A 57 -13.98 27.12 -18.99
C THR A 57 -15.16 26.16 -18.82
N TYR A 58 -15.84 25.82 -19.91
CA TYR A 58 -16.91 24.83 -19.91
C TYR A 58 -16.43 23.44 -19.46
N LEU A 59 -15.29 22.97 -19.98
CA LEU A 59 -14.72 21.69 -19.58
C LEU A 59 -14.30 21.67 -18.10
N GLU A 60 -13.72 22.77 -17.62
CA GLU A 60 -13.36 22.91 -16.20
C GLU A 60 -14.60 22.88 -15.29
N GLN A 61 -15.63 23.65 -15.63
CA GLN A 61 -16.87 23.71 -14.84
C GLN A 61 -17.63 22.39 -14.87
N ALA A 62 -17.74 21.75 -16.03
CA ALA A 62 -18.37 20.43 -16.17
C ALA A 62 -17.62 19.36 -15.36
N TRP A 63 -16.28 19.42 -15.34
CA TRP A 63 -15.47 18.53 -14.51
C TRP A 63 -15.74 18.73 -13.02
N ARG A 64 -15.71 19.99 -12.53
CA ARG A 64 -16.00 20.31 -11.11
C ARG A 64 -17.42 19.89 -10.71
N ALA A 65 -18.39 20.06 -11.60
CA ALA A 65 -19.78 19.69 -11.35
C ALA A 65 -20.02 18.16 -11.34
N SER A 66 -19.17 17.38 -12.01
CA SER A 66 -19.33 15.92 -12.12
C SER A 66 -19.00 15.14 -10.83
N GLY A 67 -18.51 15.79 -9.78
CA GLY A 67 -18.14 15.15 -8.52
C GLY A 67 -16.99 14.15 -8.64
N ARG A 68 -16.29 14.10 -9.77
CA ARG A 68 -15.11 13.26 -9.99
C ARG A 68 -13.95 13.86 -9.20
N ALA A 69 -13.36 13.07 -8.30
CA ALA A 69 -12.20 13.49 -7.51
C ALA A 69 -10.93 13.69 -8.35
N GLU A 70 -10.90 13.20 -9.60
CA GLU A 70 -9.69 13.09 -10.41
C GLU A 70 -9.82 13.79 -11.77
N SER A 71 -8.77 14.53 -12.13
CA SER A 71 -8.64 15.31 -13.36
C SER A 71 -8.53 14.41 -14.61
N PRO A 72 -8.97 14.86 -15.81
CA PRO A 72 -8.75 14.15 -17.08
C PRO A 72 -7.26 13.82 -17.37
N LEU A 73 -6.35 14.46 -16.63
CA LEU A 73 -4.90 14.22 -16.66
C LEU A 73 -4.42 12.94 -16.02
N GLU A 74 -5.22 12.31 -15.16
CA GLU A 74 -4.76 11.14 -14.45
C GLU A 74 -4.65 9.92 -15.37
N ARG A 75 -5.36 9.89 -16.50
CA ARG A 75 -5.28 8.78 -17.49
C ARG A 75 -3.96 8.74 -18.26
N PRO A 76 -3.47 9.84 -18.89
CA PRO A 76 -2.21 9.81 -19.64
C PRO A 76 -0.97 9.77 -18.75
N LEU A 77 -1.01 10.45 -17.58
CA LEU A 77 0.13 10.48 -16.66
C LEU A 77 0.37 9.11 -16.00
N ARG A 78 -0.69 8.33 -15.75
CA ARG A 78 -0.63 6.96 -15.22
C ARG A 78 -0.21 5.90 -16.25
N ALA A 79 -0.23 6.24 -17.55
CA ALA A 79 0.34 5.41 -18.62
C ALA A 79 1.84 5.66 -18.83
N LEU A 80 2.36 6.81 -18.37
CA LEU A 80 3.77 7.21 -18.53
C LEU A 80 4.60 7.07 -17.25
N LEU A 81 3.95 7.05 -16.08
CA LEU A 81 4.54 6.51 -14.87
C LEU A 81 4.32 4.99 -14.92
N PRO A 82 5.34 4.13 -14.72
CA PRO A 82 5.03 2.78 -14.31
C PRO A 82 4.19 2.96 -13.06
N SER A 83 2.89 2.65 -13.13
CA SER A 83 2.06 2.59 -11.94
C SER A 83 2.75 1.56 -11.07
N ARG A 84 3.57 2.02 -10.13
CA ARG A 84 4.21 1.15 -9.14
C ARG A 84 3.03 0.58 -8.37
N GLY A 85 2.60 -0.60 -8.80
CA GLY A 85 1.36 -1.24 -8.43
C GLY A 85 1.25 -1.41 -6.92
N VAL A 86 0.11 -1.88 -6.45
CA VAL A 86 -0.05 -2.22 -5.04
C VAL A 86 1.00 -3.28 -4.66
N ALA A 87 1.77 -2.99 -3.62
CA ALA A 87 2.91 -3.79 -3.15
C ALA A 87 2.85 -3.96 -1.64
N GLY A 88 3.61 -4.94 -1.16
CA GLY A 88 3.89 -5.07 0.26
C GLY A 88 4.59 -3.84 0.83
N GLY A 89 4.36 -3.55 2.10
CA GLY A 89 4.91 -2.37 2.78
C GLY A 89 4.12 -1.08 2.53
N MET A 90 3.07 -1.09 1.70
CA MET A 90 2.21 0.08 1.55
C MET A 90 1.35 0.29 2.81
N GLY A 91 1.33 1.52 3.33
CA GLY A 91 0.44 1.91 4.41
C GLY A 91 -1.02 1.90 3.96
N VAL A 92 -1.90 1.35 4.80
CA VAL A 92 -3.35 1.30 4.62
C VAL A 92 -4.07 1.95 5.79
N ARG A 93 -5.13 2.69 5.47
CA ARG A 93 -6.09 3.29 6.39
C ARG A 93 -7.33 2.41 6.44
N LEU A 94 -7.74 2.10 7.66
CA LEU A 94 -8.87 1.24 7.96
C LEU A 94 -9.86 2.07 8.76
N THR A 95 -10.94 2.49 8.11
CA THR A 95 -11.95 3.36 8.71
C THR A 95 -13.13 2.52 9.15
N THR A 96 -13.58 2.71 10.40
CA THR A 96 -14.75 2.00 10.91
C THR A 96 -16.03 2.57 10.29
N ALA A 97 -16.99 1.70 9.97
CA ALA A 97 -18.29 2.15 9.47
C ALA A 97 -19.10 2.95 10.53
N ALA A 98 -18.83 2.71 11.83
CA ALA A 98 -19.69 3.16 12.92
C ALA A 98 -19.15 4.29 13.82
N ARG A 99 -17.84 4.58 13.83
CA ARG A 99 -17.24 5.47 14.87
C ARG A 99 -16.20 6.49 14.39
N GLY A 100 -15.89 6.55 13.09
CA GLY A 100 -14.87 7.47 12.57
C GLY A 100 -13.46 7.24 13.11
N GLN A 101 -13.23 6.08 13.74
CA GLN A 101 -11.91 5.68 14.21
C GLN A 101 -11.10 5.17 13.02
N VAL A 102 -9.82 5.53 12.97
CA VAL A 102 -8.93 5.19 11.86
C VAL A 102 -7.82 4.31 12.42
N GLY A 103 -7.80 3.06 11.97
CA GLY A 103 -6.64 2.19 12.11
C GLY A 103 -5.64 2.49 10.99
N LEU A 104 -4.36 2.52 11.34
CA LEU A 104 -3.27 2.55 10.36
C LEU A 104 -2.56 1.21 10.46
N CYS A 105 -2.43 0.55 9.32
CA CYS A 105 -1.72 -0.72 9.19
C CYS A 105 -0.86 -0.69 7.93
N THR A 106 -0.18 -1.80 7.68
CA THR A 106 0.65 -2.02 6.50
C THR A 106 0.12 -3.24 5.73
N LEU A 107 0.09 -3.15 4.40
CA LEU A 107 -0.16 -4.29 3.54
C LEU A 107 1.06 -5.22 3.55
N GLY A 108 0.83 -6.52 3.77
CA GLY A 108 1.85 -7.56 3.92
C GLY A 108 2.48 -7.96 2.59
N PHE A 109 2.10 -9.14 2.10
CA PHE A 109 2.50 -9.61 0.79
C PHE A 109 1.30 -9.63 -0.15
N LEU A 110 1.58 -9.44 -1.43
CA LEU A 110 0.59 -9.75 -2.45
C LEU A 110 0.45 -11.27 -2.52
N ALA A 111 -0.78 -11.72 -2.76
CA ALA A 111 -1.11 -13.12 -2.85
C ALA A 111 -2.30 -13.29 -3.80
N VAL A 112 -2.51 -14.51 -4.29
CA VAL A 112 -3.67 -14.89 -5.08
C VAL A 112 -4.36 -16.11 -4.48
N ASP A 113 -5.68 -16.16 -4.62
CA ASP A 113 -6.43 -17.37 -4.27
C ASP A 113 -6.31 -18.44 -5.36
N ASP A 114 -6.93 -19.59 -5.13
CA ASP A 114 -6.96 -20.74 -6.04
C ASP A 114 -7.55 -20.46 -7.43
N LEU A 115 -8.29 -19.35 -7.57
CA LEU A 115 -8.87 -18.84 -8.80
C LEU A 115 -8.03 -17.71 -9.43
N GLY A 116 -6.88 -17.35 -8.85
CA GLY A 116 -6.01 -16.31 -9.40
C GLY A 116 -6.47 -14.88 -9.07
N ARG A 117 -7.46 -14.69 -8.18
CA ARG A 117 -7.91 -13.36 -7.79
C ARG A 117 -6.96 -12.78 -6.76
N SER A 118 -6.54 -11.54 -6.97
CA SER A 118 -5.57 -10.88 -6.09
C SER A 118 -6.16 -10.66 -4.68
N THR A 119 -5.52 -11.28 -3.69
CA THR A 119 -5.98 -11.39 -2.31
C THR A 119 -4.80 -11.17 -1.33
N PRO A 120 -4.13 -9.99 -1.34
CA PRO A 120 -3.02 -9.68 -0.44
C PRO A 120 -3.34 -9.91 1.03
N VAL A 121 -2.30 -10.24 1.79
CA VAL A 121 -2.35 -10.50 3.23
C VAL A 121 -1.98 -9.25 4.04
N THR A 122 -2.52 -9.14 5.24
CA THR A 122 -2.17 -8.17 6.29
C THR A 122 -2.50 -8.80 7.66
N ALA A 123 -2.35 -8.07 8.76
CA ALA A 123 -2.67 -8.58 10.08
C ALA A 123 -4.20 -8.66 10.31
N GLY A 124 -4.64 -9.65 11.08
CA GLY A 124 -6.07 -9.90 11.35
C GLY A 124 -6.70 -8.82 12.21
N HIS A 125 -5.98 -8.39 13.24
CA HIS A 125 -6.39 -7.35 14.16
C HIS A 125 -6.60 -6.01 13.47
N CYS A 126 -5.94 -5.77 12.33
CA CYS A 126 -6.16 -4.59 11.52
C CYS A 126 -7.61 -4.48 11.05
N ALA A 127 -8.21 -5.59 10.61
CA ALA A 127 -9.62 -5.62 10.23
C ALA A 127 -10.54 -5.75 11.45
N ALA A 128 -10.21 -6.68 12.35
CA ALA A 128 -11.09 -7.08 13.45
C ALA A 128 -11.26 -6.00 14.52
N LEU A 129 -10.24 -5.18 14.79
CA LEU A 129 -10.32 -4.12 15.80
C LEU A 129 -10.97 -2.83 15.28
N THR A 130 -10.96 -2.63 13.97
CA THR A 130 -11.59 -1.46 13.35
C THR A 130 -12.98 -1.76 12.80
N ASP A 131 -13.38 -3.03 12.66
CA ASP A 131 -14.61 -3.39 11.94
C ASP A 131 -14.61 -2.74 10.53
N ALA A 132 -13.44 -2.72 9.89
CA ALA A 132 -13.27 -2.08 8.60
C ALA A 132 -13.70 -3.06 7.51
N GLU A 133 -14.57 -2.62 6.60
CA GLU A 133 -14.94 -3.42 5.44
C GLU A 133 -13.88 -3.38 4.35
N ASN A 134 -13.21 -2.22 4.19
CA ASN A 134 -12.28 -1.98 3.10
C ASN A 134 -10.92 -1.52 3.63
N ALA A 135 -9.86 -1.92 2.91
CA ALA A 135 -8.54 -1.32 3.06
C ALA A 135 -8.36 -0.22 2.01
N VAL A 136 -7.93 0.96 2.45
CA VAL A 136 -7.69 2.13 1.59
C VAL A 136 -6.22 2.50 1.71
N LEU A 137 -5.52 2.75 0.61
CA LEU A 137 -4.13 3.22 0.68
C LEU A 137 -4.07 4.55 1.44
N GLU A 138 -3.00 4.79 2.19
CA GLU A 138 -2.79 6.08 2.86
C GLU A 138 -2.78 7.27 1.90
N ARG A 139 -2.39 7.03 0.65
CA ARG A 139 -2.35 8.04 -0.43
C ARG A 139 -3.69 8.21 -1.13
N GLY A 140 -4.74 7.52 -0.67
CA GLY A 140 -6.03 7.43 -1.33
C GLY A 140 -6.14 6.25 -2.30
N GLY A 141 -7.37 5.87 -2.62
CA GLY A 141 -7.69 4.71 -3.44
C GLY A 141 -7.99 3.46 -2.60
N VAL A 142 -9.16 2.87 -2.83
CA VAL A 142 -9.55 1.60 -2.24
C VAL A 142 -8.66 0.50 -2.83
N VAL A 143 -8.03 -0.29 -1.95
CA VAL A 143 -7.30 -1.51 -2.33
C VAL A 143 -8.30 -2.61 -2.62
N GLY A 144 -9.15 -2.88 -1.65
CA GLY A 144 -10.05 -4.01 -1.68
C GLY A 144 -10.87 -4.14 -0.41
N ARG A 145 -11.69 -5.19 -0.38
CA ARG A 145 -12.54 -5.55 0.74
C ARG A 145 -11.86 -6.63 1.56
N PHE A 146 -11.97 -6.57 2.88
CA PHE A 146 -11.55 -7.70 3.71
C PHE A 146 -12.41 -8.92 3.41
N ASP A 147 -11.75 -10.07 3.31
CA ASP A 147 -12.39 -11.32 2.90
C ASP A 147 -12.27 -12.40 3.96
N THR A 148 -11.05 -12.84 4.23
CA THR A 148 -10.74 -13.68 5.39
C THR A 148 -10.18 -12.82 6.50
N VAL A 149 -10.72 -12.95 7.71
CA VAL A 149 -10.17 -12.32 8.91
C VAL A 149 -10.05 -13.40 9.97
N ARG A 150 -8.83 -13.58 10.48
CA ARG A 150 -8.49 -14.44 11.61
C ARG A 150 -7.80 -13.60 12.66
N PHE A 151 -8.45 -13.49 13.81
CA PHE A 151 -7.88 -12.84 14.98
C PHE A 151 -8.42 -13.51 16.23
N ASP A 152 -7.92 -14.72 16.49
CA ASP A 152 -8.41 -15.58 17.55
C ASP A 152 -7.40 -15.72 18.70
N ASP A 153 -7.74 -16.51 19.71
CA ASP A 153 -6.95 -16.63 20.94
C ASP A 153 -6.71 -18.11 21.26
N LEU A 154 -5.42 -18.46 21.41
CA LEU A 154 -4.96 -19.76 21.89
C LEU A 154 -5.54 -20.13 23.26
N ARG A 155 -6.04 -19.16 24.05
CA ARG A 155 -6.67 -19.42 25.36
C ARG A 155 -8.13 -19.80 25.27
N SER A 156 -8.81 -19.45 24.17
CA SER A 156 -10.21 -19.82 23.92
C SER A 156 -10.37 -21.01 22.98
N GLY A 157 -9.27 -21.74 22.70
CA GLY A 157 -9.27 -22.90 21.80
C GLY A 157 -9.14 -22.56 20.32
N GLY A 158 -8.77 -21.32 19.97
CA GLY A 158 -8.37 -20.94 18.61
C GLY A 158 -6.94 -21.39 18.28
N SER A 159 -6.52 -21.14 17.05
CA SER A 159 -5.17 -21.46 16.55
C SER A 159 -4.11 -20.42 16.95
N GLY A 160 -4.55 -19.24 17.41
CA GLY A 160 -3.67 -18.14 17.72
C GLY A 160 -3.38 -17.23 16.53
N ASP A 161 -4.25 -17.23 15.53
CA ASP A 161 -4.00 -16.57 14.25
C ASP A 161 -4.23 -15.07 14.34
N ASP A 162 -3.35 -14.28 13.72
CA ASP A 162 -3.53 -12.85 13.50
C ASP A 162 -3.28 -12.45 12.04
N TYR A 163 -4.08 -12.97 11.10
CA TYR A 163 -3.98 -12.61 9.68
C TYR A 163 -5.33 -12.24 9.06
N ALA A 164 -5.28 -11.41 8.03
CA ALA A 164 -6.42 -11.12 7.18
C ALA A 164 -6.01 -11.03 5.73
N THR A 165 -6.97 -11.25 4.84
CA THR A 165 -6.81 -11.01 3.41
C THR A 165 -7.70 -9.85 2.94
N VAL A 166 -7.18 -9.13 1.96
CA VAL A 166 -7.87 -8.02 1.29
C VAL A 166 -8.07 -8.42 -0.17
N ARG A 167 -9.28 -8.85 -0.53
CA ARG A 167 -9.63 -9.15 -1.92
C ARG A 167 -9.67 -7.85 -2.71
N LEU A 168 -8.82 -7.72 -3.72
CA LEU A 168 -8.79 -6.52 -4.56
C LEU A 168 -10.16 -6.33 -5.22
N THR A 169 -10.66 -5.09 -5.15
CA THR A 169 -11.90 -4.67 -5.83
C THR A 169 -11.65 -3.56 -6.83
N ASN A 170 -10.42 -3.04 -6.89
CA ASN A 170 -10.02 -1.99 -7.80
C ASN A 170 -9.31 -2.60 -9.03
N PRO A 171 -9.96 -2.63 -10.21
CA PRO A 171 -9.39 -3.24 -11.42
C PRO A 171 -8.17 -2.48 -11.96
N TRP A 172 -7.90 -1.28 -11.43
CA TRP A 172 -6.79 -0.43 -11.85
C TRP A 172 -5.56 -0.53 -10.94
N LEU A 173 -5.61 -1.31 -9.86
CA LEU A 173 -4.47 -1.58 -8.99
C LEU A 173 -3.75 -2.84 -9.42
N ARG A 174 -2.64 -2.70 -10.16
CA ARG A 174 -1.82 -3.86 -10.53
C ARG A 174 -1.14 -4.42 -9.27
N PRO A 175 -1.36 -5.69 -8.90
CA PRO A 175 -0.58 -6.33 -7.84
C PRO A 175 0.86 -6.52 -8.33
N ALA A 176 1.82 -6.34 -7.43
CA ALA A 176 3.24 -6.53 -7.72
C ALA A 176 3.84 -7.54 -6.73
N ALA A 177 4.63 -8.49 -7.24
CA ALA A 177 5.42 -9.44 -6.48
C ALA A 177 6.64 -8.76 -5.82
N GLU A 178 6.40 -7.67 -5.09
CA GLU A 178 7.43 -6.79 -4.56
C GLU A 178 7.02 -6.19 -3.21
N VAL A 179 8.02 -5.84 -2.41
CA VAL A 179 7.88 -5.08 -1.16
C VAL A 179 8.57 -3.73 -1.32
N ILE A 180 7.93 -2.66 -0.87
CA ILE A 180 8.51 -1.31 -0.86
C ILE A 180 9.65 -1.24 0.17
N ASP A 181 10.81 -0.71 -0.19
CA ASP A 181 11.96 -0.62 0.71
C ASP A 181 11.96 0.60 1.65
N GLN A 182 10.91 1.43 1.55
CA GLN A 182 10.72 2.71 2.26
C GLN A 182 11.82 3.76 2.03
N ARG A 183 12.67 3.55 1.01
CA ARG A 183 13.79 4.42 0.59
C ARG A 183 13.66 4.86 -0.87
N GLY A 184 12.53 4.57 -1.50
CA GLY A 184 12.24 4.92 -2.90
C GLY A 184 12.42 3.77 -3.89
N GLY A 185 12.82 2.59 -3.42
CA GLY A 185 12.95 1.35 -4.19
C GLY A 185 11.92 0.29 -3.79
N ARG A 186 12.08 -0.88 -4.38
CA ARG A 186 11.26 -2.08 -4.16
C ARG A 186 12.19 -3.30 -4.20
N VAL A 187 11.86 -4.31 -3.40
CA VAL A 187 12.57 -5.59 -3.32
C VAL A 187 11.64 -6.65 -3.92
N PRO A 188 12.08 -7.43 -4.92
CA PRO A 188 11.26 -8.50 -5.47
C PRO A 188 11.06 -9.60 -4.41
N VAL A 189 9.92 -10.28 -4.51
CA VAL A 189 9.62 -11.46 -3.71
C VAL A 189 9.82 -12.67 -4.62
N ASP A 190 10.90 -13.41 -4.41
CA ASP A 190 11.28 -14.56 -5.26
C ASP A 190 10.83 -15.90 -4.65
N GLY A 191 10.16 -15.89 -3.49
CA GLY A 191 9.79 -17.13 -2.83
C GLY A 191 9.29 -16.91 -1.42
N VAL A 192 8.94 -18.02 -0.77
CA VAL A 192 8.50 -18.05 0.62
C VAL A 192 9.44 -18.97 1.41
N ALA A 193 9.81 -18.57 2.63
CA ALA A 193 10.68 -19.33 3.50
C ALA A 193 10.15 -19.40 4.93
N ALA A 194 10.39 -20.53 5.59
CA ALA A 194 10.16 -20.65 7.02
C ALA A 194 11.18 -19.80 7.82
N PRO A 195 10.77 -19.21 8.96
CA PRO A 195 11.70 -18.52 9.85
C PRO A 195 12.70 -19.52 10.46
N VAL A 196 13.98 -19.13 10.58
CA VAL A 196 15.04 -19.93 11.21
C VAL A 196 15.79 -19.11 12.26
N GLU A 197 16.05 -19.64 13.46
CA GLU A 197 16.80 -18.90 14.49
C GLU A 197 18.14 -18.39 13.94
N GLY A 198 18.44 -17.11 14.15
CA GLY A 198 19.64 -16.43 13.62
C GLY A 198 19.52 -15.88 12.20
N MET A 199 18.48 -16.28 11.45
CA MET A 199 18.19 -15.80 10.09
C MET A 199 18.09 -14.26 10.08
N PRO A 200 18.84 -13.55 9.22
CA PRO A 200 18.69 -12.11 9.07
C PRO A 200 17.34 -11.82 8.41
N VAL A 201 16.60 -10.87 8.97
CA VAL A 201 15.30 -10.46 8.43
C VAL A 201 15.21 -8.95 8.40
N CYS A 202 14.49 -8.42 7.42
CA CYS A 202 14.09 -7.03 7.33
C CYS A 202 12.57 -6.94 7.25
N LYS A 203 12.02 -5.84 7.76
CA LYS A 203 10.60 -5.54 7.76
C LYS A 203 10.37 -4.19 7.07
N SER A 204 9.37 -4.13 6.20
CA SER A 204 8.88 -2.86 5.64
C SER A 204 7.54 -2.44 6.24
N GLY A 205 7.54 -1.44 7.12
CA GLY A 205 6.31 -0.93 7.74
C GLY A 205 6.08 0.56 7.50
N ARG A 206 4.82 1.00 7.53
CA ARG A 206 4.45 2.41 7.33
C ARG A 206 4.92 3.35 8.45
N THR A 207 5.25 2.82 9.63
CA THR A 207 5.62 3.60 10.82
C THR A 207 7.12 3.68 10.97
N THR A 208 7.79 2.53 11.11
CA THR A 208 9.25 2.48 11.37
C THR A 208 10.07 2.34 10.09
N GLY A 209 9.42 2.18 8.94
CA GLY A 209 10.10 2.05 7.66
C GLY A 209 10.75 0.67 7.49
N TRP A 210 11.96 0.69 6.89
CA TRP A 210 12.76 -0.50 6.63
C TRP A 210 13.79 -0.76 7.73
N THR A 211 13.41 -1.64 8.66
CA THR A 211 14.21 -2.03 9.81
C THR A 211 14.65 -3.48 9.66
N CYS A 212 15.82 -3.83 10.20
CA CYS A 212 16.36 -5.18 10.08
C CYS A 212 16.83 -5.70 11.43
N GLY A 213 16.89 -7.03 11.54
CA GLY A 213 17.33 -7.73 12.73
C GLY A 213 17.51 -9.21 12.42
N ARG A 214 17.29 -10.06 13.42
CA ARG A 214 17.38 -11.52 13.26
C ARG A 214 16.20 -12.21 13.91
N VAL A 215 15.81 -13.35 13.37
CA VAL A 215 14.89 -14.27 14.05
C VAL A 215 15.55 -14.76 15.34
N ARG A 216 14.84 -14.63 16.46
CA ARG A 216 15.26 -15.10 17.78
C ARG A 216 14.69 -16.48 18.09
N LYS A 217 13.44 -16.71 17.72
CA LYS A 217 12.70 -17.95 17.95
C LYS A 217 11.74 -18.19 16.79
N GLN A 218 11.71 -19.42 16.28
CA GLN A 218 10.86 -19.81 15.14
C GLN A 218 9.38 -19.96 15.54
N ARG A 219 9.12 -20.25 16.82
CA ARG A 219 7.77 -20.36 17.38
C ARG A 219 7.77 -19.83 18.81
N VAL A 220 6.84 -18.93 19.10
CA VAL A 220 6.57 -18.35 20.41
C VAL A 220 5.06 -18.14 20.55
N HIS A 221 4.57 -18.08 21.79
CA HIS A 221 3.21 -17.58 22.05
C HIS A 221 3.33 -16.15 22.57
N ALA A 222 2.90 -15.18 21.79
CA ALA A 222 2.92 -13.78 22.17
C ALA A 222 1.57 -13.35 22.72
N VAL A 223 1.56 -12.45 23.70
CA VAL A 223 0.33 -11.85 24.21
C VAL A 223 0.22 -10.44 23.66
N SER A 224 -0.84 -10.16 22.90
CA SER A 224 -1.11 -8.83 22.38
C SER A 224 -1.31 -7.86 23.55
N GLY A 225 -0.49 -6.82 23.62
CA GLY A 225 -0.62 -5.79 24.67
C GLY A 225 -1.93 -5.00 24.58
N THR A 226 -2.54 -4.94 23.40
CA THR A 226 -3.77 -4.19 23.16
C THR A 226 -5.02 -4.97 23.53
N THR A 227 -5.04 -6.28 23.24
CA THR A 227 -6.26 -7.11 23.40
C THR A 227 -6.13 -8.20 24.46
N GLY A 228 -4.92 -8.51 24.92
CA GLY A 228 -4.64 -9.64 25.81
C GLY A 228 -4.72 -11.01 25.15
N ARG A 229 -5.04 -11.09 23.84
CA ARG A 229 -5.09 -12.35 23.08
C ARG A 229 -3.71 -13.00 23.01
N ARG A 230 -3.67 -14.32 23.09
CA ARG A 230 -2.45 -15.09 22.91
C ARG A 230 -2.41 -15.67 21.49
N ILE A 231 -1.44 -15.20 20.70
CA ILE A 231 -1.22 -15.59 19.31
C ILE A 231 0.00 -16.49 19.17
N GLU A 232 0.01 -17.36 18.17
CA GLU A 232 1.24 -18.03 17.71
C GLU A 232 2.04 -17.03 16.85
N ALA A 233 3.37 -17.13 16.83
CA ALA A 233 4.23 -16.27 16.02
C ALA A 233 5.67 -16.78 16.02
N PHE A 234 6.53 -16.21 15.17
CA PHE A 234 7.98 -16.21 15.39
C PHE A 234 8.45 -14.85 15.91
N ALA A 235 9.53 -14.85 16.70
CA ALA A 235 10.11 -13.64 17.28
C ALA A 235 11.33 -13.17 16.49
N HIS A 236 11.50 -11.86 16.33
CA HIS A 236 12.65 -11.24 15.68
C HIS A 236 13.06 -9.89 16.31
N THR A 237 14.24 -9.39 15.95
CA THR A 237 14.77 -8.11 16.46
C THR A 237 14.74 -6.95 15.48
N ALA A 238 14.08 -7.08 14.32
CA ALA A 238 13.80 -5.90 13.50
C ALA A 238 12.86 -4.98 14.29
N CYS A 239 13.23 -3.71 14.43
CA CYS A 239 12.42 -2.70 15.12
C CYS A 239 11.03 -2.57 14.49
N SER A 240 10.01 -2.42 15.33
CA SER A 240 8.63 -2.26 14.90
C SER A 240 7.90 -1.30 15.83
N GLY A 241 6.90 -0.62 15.29
CA GLY A 241 6.05 0.30 16.04
C GLY A 241 4.58 0.21 15.65
N VAL A 242 3.72 0.93 16.38
CA VAL A 242 2.28 0.97 16.16
C VAL A 242 2.00 1.40 14.71
N GLY A 243 1.24 0.59 13.98
CA GLY A 243 0.90 0.79 12.58
C GLY A 243 1.79 0.08 11.58
N ASP A 244 2.90 -0.53 12.02
CA ASP A 244 3.61 -1.52 11.20
C ASP A 244 2.85 -2.86 11.12
N SER A 245 1.78 -3.04 11.88
CA SER A 245 0.91 -4.23 11.83
C SER A 245 0.58 -4.63 10.39
N GLY A 246 0.78 -5.91 10.07
CA GLY A 246 0.65 -6.50 8.75
C GLY A 246 1.88 -6.32 7.85
N ALA A 247 2.92 -5.58 8.26
CA ALA A 247 4.11 -5.35 7.45
C ALA A 247 4.80 -6.65 7.02
N PRO A 248 5.27 -6.75 5.76
CA PRO A 248 6.05 -7.89 5.31
C PRO A 248 7.39 -7.96 6.04
N VAL A 249 7.72 -9.17 6.51
CA VAL A 249 9.02 -9.59 7.03
C VAL A 249 9.64 -10.54 6.02
N LEU A 250 10.85 -10.22 5.57
CA LEU A 250 11.56 -10.92 4.50
C LEU A 250 13.03 -11.17 4.85
N SER A 251 13.63 -12.17 4.22
CA SER A 251 15.07 -12.43 4.27
C SER A 251 15.63 -12.45 2.84
N GLY A 252 16.44 -11.45 2.50
CA GLY A 252 16.83 -11.24 1.09
C GLY A 252 15.61 -10.91 0.24
N THR A 253 15.21 -11.82 -0.63
CA THR A 253 14.00 -11.73 -1.48
C THR A 253 12.93 -12.76 -1.09
N LEU A 254 13.12 -13.49 0.01
CA LEU A 254 12.18 -14.52 0.47
C LEU A 254 11.21 -13.93 1.49
N ALA A 255 9.91 -14.11 1.24
CA ALA A 255 8.84 -13.78 2.17
C ALA A 255 8.86 -14.75 3.37
N VAL A 256 8.90 -14.22 4.60
CA VAL A 256 8.98 -15.03 5.82
C VAL A 256 7.69 -14.94 6.63
N GLY A 257 7.17 -13.73 6.82
CA GLY A 257 6.03 -13.52 7.70
C GLY A 257 5.41 -12.14 7.63
N ILE A 258 4.29 -11.96 8.30
CA ILE A 258 3.62 -10.66 8.45
C ILE A 258 3.67 -10.21 9.91
N LEU A 259 4.09 -8.96 10.14
CA LEU A 259 4.28 -8.42 11.48
C LEU A 259 2.94 -8.32 12.23
N GLN A 260 2.91 -8.77 13.49
CA GLN A 260 1.76 -8.56 14.38
C GLN A 260 1.97 -7.42 15.36
N GLY A 261 3.19 -7.31 15.90
CA GLY A 261 3.52 -6.23 16.81
C GLY A 261 4.94 -6.30 17.31
N GLY A 262 5.34 -5.30 18.06
CA GLY A 262 6.64 -5.24 18.71
C GLY A 262 6.61 -4.36 19.93
N THR A 263 7.72 -4.36 20.66
CA THR A 263 7.85 -3.54 21.86
C THR A 263 8.57 -2.25 21.53
N GLU A 264 7.86 -1.14 21.63
CA GLU A 264 8.44 0.19 21.42
C GLU A 264 9.33 0.61 22.60
N GLY A 265 10.32 1.43 22.29
CA GLY A 265 11.12 2.19 23.24
C GLY A 265 10.45 3.51 23.63
N PRO A 266 11.10 4.32 24.47
CA PRO A 266 10.58 5.62 24.89
C PRO A 266 10.19 6.51 23.70
N GLY A 267 8.98 7.05 23.75
CA GLY A 267 8.47 7.95 22.70
C GLY A 267 8.15 7.27 21.36
N GLY A 268 7.88 5.97 21.34
CA GLY A 268 7.53 5.24 20.11
C GLY A 268 8.72 4.96 19.18
N ARG A 269 9.95 5.03 19.72
CA ARG A 269 11.20 4.78 18.98
C ARG A 269 11.63 3.33 19.11
N CYS A 270 12.63 2.93 18.33
CA CYS A 270 13.27 1.64 18.51
C CYS A 270 13.91 1.57 19.90
N ARG A 271 13.80 0.43 20.59
CA ARG A 271 14.45 0.22 21.89
C ARG A 271 15.96 0.28 21.78
N ALA A 272 16.50 -0.19 20.66
CA ALA A 272 17.92 -0.10 20.33
C ALA A 272 18.46 1.35 20.43
N ASP A 273 17.65 2.36 20.07
CA ASP A 273 18.05 3.78 20.13
C ASP A 273 18.28 4.27 21.58
N SER A 274 17.76 3.53 22.55
CA SER A 274 17.84 3.82 23.99
C SER A 274 18.68 2.80 24.78
N GLY A 275 19.46 1.97 24.08
CA GLY A 275 20.32 0.95 24.70
C GLY A 275 19.60 -0.33 25.13
N GLY A 276 18.34 -0.52 24.73
CA GLY A 276 17.61 -1.79 24.88
C GLY A 276 17.73 -2.69 23.65
N GLU A 277 17.13 -3.88 23.70
CA GLU A 277 16.96 -4.73 22.51
C GLU A 277 15.57 -4.56 21.90
N ASP A 278 15.52 -4.46 20.57
CA ASP A 278 14.27 -4.52 19.81
C ASP A 278 13.72 -5.95 19.82
N SER A 279 12.40 -6.06 20.00
CA SER A 279 11.69 -7.34 20.00
C SER A 279 10.34 -7.16 19.34
N ALA A 280 10.09 -8.00 18.34
CA ALA A 280 8.86 -8.01 17.57
C ALA A 280 8.46 -9.46 17.23
N VAL A 281 7.19 -9.65 16.91
CA VAL A 281 6.60 -10.94 16.57
C VAL A 281 5.82 -10.82 15.27
N ALA A 282 5.89 -11.88 14.47
CA ALA A 282 5.28 -11.97 13.16
C ALA A 282 4.71 -13.37 12.94
N GLU A 283 3.62 -13.46 12.19
CA GLU A 283 3.06 -14.74 11.78
C GLU A 283 3.91 -15.34 10.66
N SER A 284 4.19 -16.63 10.77
CA SER A 284 4.94 -17.35 9.74
C SER A 284 4.05 -17.61 8.54
N LEU A 285 4.47 -17.26 7.32
CA LEU A 285 3.72 -17.62 6.12
C LEU A 285 3.63 -19.15 5.95
N VAL A 286 4.76 -19.85 6.07
CA VAL A 286 4.86 -21.30 5.81
C VAL A 286 4.21 -22.17 6.89
N HIS A 287 4.23 -21.72 8.15
CA HIS A 287 3.80 -22.55 9.29
C HIS A 287 2.42 -22.19 9.83
N ASP A 288 1.86 -21.05 9.41
CA ASP A 288 0.62 -20.50 9.97
C ASP A 288 -0.29 -19.98 8.84
N VAL A 289 0.00 -18.80 8.28
CA VAL A 289 -0.93 -18.09 7.38
C VAL A 289 -1.36 -18.90 6.15
N LEU A 290 -0.43 -19.57 5.46
CA LEU A 290 -0.76 -20.33 4.25
C LEU A 290 -1.45 -21.68 4.56
N PRO A 291 -0.97 -22.49 5.52
CA PRO A 291 -1.68 -23.71 5.92
C PRO A 291 -3.07 -23.50 6.54
N ASP A 292 -3.26 -22.43 7.31
CA ASP A 292 -4.49 -22.21 8.07
C ASP A 292 -5.54 -21.40 7.28
N PHE A 293 -5.19 -20.94 6.07
CA PHE A 293 -6.12 -20.31 5.17
C PHE A 293 -7.25 -21.29 4.79
N PRO A 294 -8.54 -20.90 4.90
CA PRO A 294 -9.67 -21.81 4.67
C PRO A 294 -9.82 -22.33 3.23
N GLY A 295 -9.01 -21.84 2.30
CA GLY A 295 -8.89 -22.30 0.91
C GLY A 295 -7.43 -22.53 0.53
N THR A 296 -7.05 -22.21 -0.70
CA THR A 296 -5.62 -22.12 -1.05
C THR A 296 -5.25 -20.67 -1.30
N LEU A 297 -4.10 -20.27 -0.78
CA LEU A 297 -3.53 -18.95 -0.96
C LEU A 297 -2.07 -19.11 -1.39
N PHE A 298 -1.68 -18.40 -2.44
CA PHE A 298 -0.32 -18.40 -2.95
C PHE A 298 0.24 -16.99 -2.80
N VAL A 299 1.38 -16.84 -2.10
CA VAL A 299 2.11 -15.57 -2.11
C VAL A 299 2.54 -15.30 -3.55
N LEU A 300 2.29 -14.08 -4.02
CA LEU A 300 2.68 -13.67 -5.36
C LEU A 300 4.19 -13.49 -5.40
N THR A 301 4.86 -14.30 -6.22
CA THR A 301 6.33 -14.29 -6.34
C THR A 301 6.76 -14.14 -7.80
N THR A 302 7.96 -13.62 -8.02
CA THR A 302 8.56 -13.43 -9.35
C THR A 302 8.96 -14.75 -10.03
N THR A 303 9.11 -15.82 -9.25
CA THR A 303 9.55 -17.14 -9.72
C THR A 303 8.53 -18.25 -9.44
N GLY A 304 7.33 -17.89 -8.97
CA GLY A 304 6.24 -18.85 -8.77
C GLY A 304 5.82 -19.41 -10.11
N ASP A 305 5.60 -20.72 -10.16
CA ASP A 305 5.18 -21.47 -11.35
C ASP A 305 4.44 -22.70 -10.80
N GLN A 306 3.13 -22.55 -10.50
CA GLN A 306 2.36 -23.58 -9.80
C GLN A 306 2.11 -24.80 -10.68
N ASP A 307 1.94 -24.61 -11.98
CA ASP A 307 1.61 -25.67 -12.92
C ASP A 307 2.84 -26.32 -13.59
N ARG A 308 4.01 -25.70 -13.44
CA ARG A 308 5.33 -26.15 -13.90
C ARG A 308 5.45 -26.15 -15.41
N ASP A 309 4.79 -25.22 -16.09
CA ASP A 309 4.89 -25.05 -17.53
C ASP A 309 6.12 -24.21 -17.95
N GLY A 310 6.77 -23.55 -16.99
CA GLY A 310 7.94 -22.68 -17.17
C GLY A 310 7.62 -21.19 -17.31
N LYS A 311 6.36 -20.77 -17.15
CA LYS A 311 5.94 -19.38 -17.07
C LYS A 311 5.73 -18.96 -15.62
N PRO A 312 6.09 -17.72 -15.27
CA PRO A 312 5.80 -17.22 -13.95
C PRO A 312 4.29 -17.01 -13.75
N ASP A 313 3.77 -17.42 -12.58
CA ASP A 313 2.37 -17.25 -12.17
C ASP A 313 1.88 -15.80 -12.42
N VAL A 314 2.74 -14.82 -12.17
CA VAL A 314 2.46 -13.37 -12.34
C VAL A 314 2.10 -12.98 -13.78
N ASP A 315 2.63 -13.70 -14.77
CA ASP A 315 2.37 -13.46 -16.19
C ASP A 315 1.09 -14.17 -16.66
N GLU A 316 0.55 -15.05 -15.83
CA GLU A 316 -0.61 -15.89 -16.11
C GLU A 316 -1.88 -15.43 -15.39
N LEU A 317 -1.78 -14.38 -14.58
CA LEU A 317 -2.95 -13.74 -13.98
C LEU A 317 -3.71 -12.86 -14.97
N ALA A 318 -5.00 -12.66 -14.69
CA ALA A 318 -5.81 -11.73 -15.45
C ALA A 318 -5.26 -10.30 -15.37
N ALA A 319 -5.30 -9.57 -16.49
CA ALA A 319 -4.90 -8.16 -16.53
C ALA A 319 -5.78 -7.27 -15.62
N ASP A 320 -7.04 -7.66 -15.42
CA ASP A 320 -7.89 -7.18 -14.36
C ASP A 320 -7.68 -8.06 -13.11
N PRO A 321 -7.08 -7.54 -12.02
CA PRO A 321 -6.78 -8.30 -10.82
C PRO A 321 -8.02 -8.74 -10.02
N THR A 322 -9.21 -8.27 -10.41
CA THR A 322 -10.50 -8.67 -9.84
C THR A 322 -11.15 -9.83 -10.60
N ALA A 323 -10.63 -10.16 -11.79
CA ALA A 323 -11.11 -11.22 -12.64
C ALA A 323 -10.25 -12.50 -12.52
N VAL A 324 -10.74 -13.57 -13.14
CA VAL A 324 -10.04 -14.86 -13.29
C VAL A 324 -9.64 -15.01 -14.74
N ARG A 325 -8.45 -15.57 -15.00
CA ARG A 325 -8.04 -16.03 -16.33
C ARG A 325 -8.20 -17.56 -16.38
N ASP A 326 -9.01 -18.02 -17.33
CA ASP A 326 -9.33 -19.42 -17.63
C ASP A 326 -9.70 -19.42 -19.13
N ASP A 327 -8.67 -19.53 -19.97
CA ASP A 327 -8.76 -19.34 -21.42
C ASP A 327 -9.46 -20.52 -22.11
N ASN A 328 -9.38 -21.73 -21.53
CA ASN A 328 -9.96 -22.96 -22.07
C ASN A 328 -11.33 -23.30 -21.47
N GLY A 329 -11.74 -22.62 -20.39
CA GLY A 329 -13.07 -22.72 -19.77
C GLY A 329 -13.29 -23.98 -18.96
N ASN A 330 -12.23 -24.63 -18.46
CA ASN A 330 -12.33 -25.87 -17.69
C ASN A 330 -12.56 -25.63 -16.18
N GLY A 331 -12.57 -24.37 -15.73
CA GLY A 331 -12.77 -23.98 -14.34
C GLY A 331 -11.49 -24.00 -13.50
N VAL A 332 -10.31 -24.17 -14.11
CA VAL A 332 -9.00 -24.05 -13.49
C VAL A 332 -8.38 -22.72 -13.95
N ALA A 333 -7.84 -21.96 -13.00
CA ALA A 333 -7.17 -20.71 -13.34
C ALA A 333 -5.88 -20.99 -14.11
N ALA A 334 -5.56 -20.14 -15.11
CA ALA A 334 -4.45 -20.32 -16.04
C ALA A 334 -3.11 -20.63 -15.34
N PHE A 335 -2.73 -19.89 -14.29
CA PHE A 335 -1.50 -20.12 -13.52
C PHE A 335 -1.41 -21.50 -12.83
N ARG A 336 -2.48 -22.29 -12.87
CA ARG A 336 -2.59 -23.65 -12.31
C ARG A 336 -2.92 -24.69 -13.37
N ASP A 337 -3.02 -24.30 -14.64
CA ASP A 337 -3.41 -25.16 -15.74
C ASP A 337 -2.28 -25.26 -16.77
N PRO A 338 -1.49 -26.36 -16.75
CA PRO A 338 -0.36 -26.54 -17.67
C PRO A 338 -0.77 -26.65 -19.15
N ALA A 339 -2.07 -26.75 -19.44
CA ALA A 339 -2.61 -26.73 -20.79
C ALA A 339 -2.80 -25.32 -21.35
N GLU A 340 -2.85 -24.30 -20.50
CA GLU A 340 -2.92 -22.89 -20.88
C GLU A 340 -1.52 -22.29 -20.91
N ARG A 341 -1.15 -21.70 -22.06
CA ARG A 341 0.14 -21.02 -22.24
C ARG A 341 -0.10 -19.63 -22.81
#